data_AF-A0A372REJ0-F1
#
_entry.id   AF-A0A372REJ0-F1
#
_cell.length_a   1.000
_cell.length_b   1.000
_cell.length_c   1.000
_cell.angle_alpha   90.00
_cell.angle_beta   90.00
_cell.angle_gamma   90.00
#
_symmetry.space_group_name_H-M   'P 1'
#
loop_
_entity.id
_entity.type
_entity.pdbx_description
1 polymer ?
#
loop_
_entity_poly.entity_id
_entity_poly.type
_entity_poly.pdbx_seq_one_letter_code
_entity_poly.pdbx_strand_id
1 'polypeptide(L)'
;MITWAFISDLELSQLADKLIKSDEVYGVLPMIVPEVLRVKPYTKVADIYSFGIIMWEMNSEIPAFSDVSHDLNLALNVCQGLRTRIVESLRFMMMPRSKTI
;
A
#
# COMPACT_ATOMS: atom_id res chain seq x y z
N MET A 1 13.44 20.35 -1.55
CA MET A 1 14.05 19.15 -0.94
C MET A 1 13.41 18.95 0.42
N ILE A 2 12.68 17.86 0.63
CA ILE A 2 12.01 17.57 1.91
C ILE A 2 13.11 17.24 2.94
N THR A 3 13.18 17.99 4.04
CA THR A 3 14.23 17.84 5.07
C THR A 3 13.79 17.02 6.26
N TRP A 4 12.48 16.91 6.50
CA TRP A 4 11.87 16.11 7.56
C TRP A 4 10.47 15.68 7.14
N ALA A 5 10.05 14.51 7.62
CA ALA A 5 8.71 13.99 7.47
C ALA A 5 8.32 13.23 8.74
N PHE A 6 7.06 13.32 9.14
CA PHE A 6 6.51 12.64 10.30
C PHE A 6 5.26 11.89 9.88
N ILE A 7 5.04 10.70 10.46
CA ILE A 7 3.78 9.96 10.31
C ILE A 7 2.83 10.46 11.39
N SER A 8 1.61 10.82 11.00
CA SER A 8 0.52 11.28 11.88
C SER A 8 -0.78 10.54 11.54
N ASP A 9 -1.86 10.85 12.26
CA ASP A 9 -3.21 10.29 12.01
C ASP A 9 -3.34 8.77 12.29
N LEU A 10 -2.63 8.29 13.33
CA LEU A 10 -2.79 6.91 13.83
C LEU A 10 -4.00 6.73 14.77
N GLU A 11 -4.75 7.81 15.04
CA GLU A 11 -5.88 7.83 15.97
C GLU A 11 -7.07 7.00 15.46
N LEU A 12 -7.15 6.77 14.15
CA LEU A 12 -8.11 5.87 13.51
C LEU A 12 -7.61 4.42 13.41
N SER A 13 -6.37 4.13 13.83
CA SER A 13 -5.82 2.77 13.74
C SER A 13 -6.47 1.87 14.79
N GLN A 14 -6.98 0.72 14.33
CA GLN A 14 -7.52 -0.29 15.22
C GLN A 14 -6.40 -1.21 15.70
N LEU A 15 -6.55 -1.74 16.91
CA LEU A 15 -5.60 -2.70 17.47
C LEU A 15 -5.51 -3.93 16.55
N ALA A 16 -4.31 -4.26 16.05
CA ALA A 16 -4.10 -5.40 15.14
C ALA A 16 -4.56 -6.76 15.72
N ASP A 17 -4.60 -6.87 17.06
CA ASP A 17 -5.02 -8.08 17.79
C ASP A 17 -6.52 -8.13 18.08
N LYS A 18 -7.29 -7.08 17.78
CA LYS A 18 -8.75 -7.20 17.75
C LYS A 18 -9.07 -8.09 16.55
N LEU A 19 -9.42 -9.35 16.84
CA LEU A 19 -10.12 -10.22 15.90
C LEU A 19 -11.17 -9.33 15.22
N ILE A 20 -11.04 -9.16 13.90
CA ILE A 20 -11.99 -8.44 13.08
C ILE A 20 -13.33 -9.17 13.29
N LYS A 21 -14.11 -8.72 14.28
CA LYS A 21 -15.39 -9.33 14.69
C LYS A 21 -16.52 -8.96 13.74
N SER A 22 -16.24 -8.04 12.83
CA SER A 22 -17.12 -7.49 11.81
C SER A 22 -16.43 -7.66 10.46
N ASP A 23 -17.10 -8.21 9.44
CA ASP A 23 -16.59 -8.39 8.06
C ASP A 23 -16.26 -7.06 7.33
N GLU A 24 -16.00 -5.99 8.08
CA GLU A 24 -15.77 -4.64 7.60
C GLU A 24 -14.28 -4.36 7.51
N VAL A 25 -13.82 -4.14 6.29
CA VAL A 25 -12.46 -3.71 5.98
C VAL A 25 -12.44 -2.19 5.98
N TYR A 26 -11.62 -1.60 6.84
CA TYR A 26 -11.43 -0.15 6.94
C TYR A 26 -10.13 0.27 6.26
N GLY A 27 -10.18 1.36 5.49
CA GLY A 27 -9.00 1.97 4.89
C GLY A 27 -9.22 2.48 3.47
N VAL A 28 -8.19 3.08 2.89
CA VAL A 28 -8.15 3.53 1.50
C VAL A 28 -7.72 2.36 0.63
N LEU A 29 -8.58 1.92 -0.29
CA LEU A 29 -8.48 0.63 -0.99
C LEU A 29 -7.10 0.34 -1.62
N PRO A 30 -6.43 1.28 -2.34
CA PRO A 30 -5.04 1.13 -2.80
C PRO A 30 -4.00 0.74 -1.74
N MET A 31 -4.20 1.17 -0.49
CA MET A 31 -3.29 0.99 0.64
C MET A 31 -3.53 -0.34 1.37
N ILE A 32 -4.62 -1.04 1.05
CA ILE A 32 -4.99 -2.28 1.74
C ILE A 32 -4.36 -3.47 1.01
N VAL A 33 -3.66 -4.29 1.78
CA VAL A 33 -2.99 -5.50 1.28
C VAL A 33 -4.02 -6.61 0.97
N PRO A 34 -3.77 -7.49 -0.02
CA PRO A 34 -4.69 -8.57 -0.40
C PRO A 34 -5.23 -9.45 0.72
N GLU A 35 -4.42 -9.78 1.73
CA GLU A 35 -4.84 -10.62 2.84
C GLU A 35 -5.90 -9.92 3.70
N VAL A 36 -5.77 -8.61 3.94
CA VAL A 36 -6.75 -7.83 4.71
C VAL A 36 -8.05 -7.69 3.91
N LEU A 37 -7.97 -7.49 2.59
CA LEU A 37 -9.14 -7.53 1.70
C LEU A 37 -9.87 -8.88 1.71
N ARG A 38 -9.16 -9.97 2.04
CA ARG A 38 -9.71 -11.33 2.18
C ARG A 38 -10.11 -11.65 3.63
N VAL A 39 -10.28 -10.62 4.47
CA VAL A 39 -10.69 -10.74 5.88
C VAL A 39 -9.73 -11.64 6.70
N LYS A 40 -8.44 -11.64 6.33
CA LYS A 40 -7.40 -12.24 7.17
C LYS A 40 -6.91 -11.24 8.21
N PRO A 41 -6.29 -11.71 9.31
CA PRO A 41 -5.72 -10.84 10.32
C PRO A 41 -4.72 -9.84 9.72
N TYR A 42 -4.74 -8.62 10.24
CA TYR A 42 -3.75 -7.61 9.90
C TYR A 42 -2.36 -8.08 10.33
N THR A 43 -1.34 -7.81 9.52
CA THR A 43 0.03 -8.19 9.82
C THR A 43 0.97 -7.01 9.58
N LYS A 44 2.18 -7.06 10.16
CA LYS A 44 3.23 -6.06 9.86
C LYS A 44 3.58 -5.96 8.38
N VAL A 45 3.29 -6.99 7.58
CA VAL A 45 3.49 -6.97 6.12
C VAL A 45 2.51 -6.02 5.43
N ALA A 46 1.32 -5.79 6.01
CA ALA A 46 0.35 -4.82 5.52
C ALA A 46 0.86 -3.38 5.63
N ASP A 47 1.50 -3.02 6.76
CA ASP A 47 2.13 -1.70 6.95
C ASP A 47 3.27 -1.47 5.94
N ILE A 48 4.05 -2.51 5.63
CA ILE A 48 5.12 -2.43 4.63
C ILE A 48 4.55 -2.19 3.23
N TYR A 49 3.43 -2.84 2.89
CA TYR A 49 2.75 -2.65 1.63
C TYR A 49 2.25 -1.20 1.48
N SER A 50 1.50 -0.68 2.46
CA SER A 50 0.97 0.68 2.43
C SER A 50 2.09 1.74 2.41
N PHE A 51 3.18 1.53 3.17
CA PHE A 51 4.36 2.37 3.09
C PHE A 51 5.01 2.37 1.68
N GLY A 52 5.03 1.22 1.02
CA GLY A 52 5.47 1.10 -0.38
C GLY A 52 4.63 1.93 -1.35
N ILE A 53 3.31 1.96 -1.16
CA ILE A 53 2.41 2.80 -1.96
C ILE A 53 2.64 4.29 -1.68
N ILE A 54 2.83 4.70 -0.43
CA ILE A 54 3.16 6.10 -0.08
C ILE A 54 4.48 6.53 -0.75
N MET A 55 5.52 5.71 -0.66
CA MET A 55 6.79 5.99 -1.36
C MET A 55 6.58 6.09 -2.87
N TRP A 56 5.72 5.25 -3.45
CA TRP A 56 5.40 5.30 -4.87
C TRP A 56 4.71 6.60 -5.26
N GLU A 57 3.71 7.06 -4.50
CA GLU A 57 3.00 8.32 -4.72
C GLU A 57 3.93 9.52 -4.61
N MET A 58 4.82 9.54 -3.61
CA MET A 58 5.82 10.61 -3.45
C MET A 58 6.80 10.70 -4.62
N ASN A 59 7.14 9.58 -5.26
CA ASN A 59 8.08 9.54 -6.39
C ASN A 59 7.41 9.79 -7.75
N SER A 60 6.13 9.49 -7.86
CA SER A 60 5.36 9.66 -9.10
C SER A 60 4.61 10.98 -9.16
N GLU A 61 4.41 11.63 -8.00
CA GLU A 61 3.57 12.81 -7.83
C GLU A 61 2.12 12.60 -8.31
N ILE A 62 1.69 11.35 -8.39
CA ILE A 62 0.38 10.93 -8.90
C ILE A 62 -0.25 9.97 -7.86
N PRO A 63 -1.56 10.06 -7.59
CA PRO A 63 -2.23 9.10 -6.71
C PRO A 63 -2.15 7.68 -7.25
N ALA A 64 -1.95 6.71 -6.36
CA ALA A 64 -1.90 5.30 -6.70
C ALA A 64 -3.24 4.86 -7.30
N PHE A 65 -3.18 4.20 -8.46
CA PHE A 65 -4.37 3.78 -9.23
C PHE A 65 -5.30 4.95 -9.57
N SER A 66 -4.76 6.13 -9.85
CA SER A 66 -5.54 7.31 -10.28
C SER A 66 -6.34 7.09 -11.57
N ASP A 67 -5.96 6.11 -12.39
CA ASP A 67 -6.62 5.71 -13.63
C ASP A 67 -7.69 4.64 -13.46
N VAL A 68 -7.90 4.13 -12.23
CA VAL A 68 -8.83 3.03 -11.94
C VAL A 68 -9.85 3.48 -10.90
N SER A 69 -11.12 3.10 -11.09
CA SER A 69 -12.15 3.31 -10.08
C SER A 69 -11.83 2.56 -8.79
N HIS A 70 -11.94 3.22 -7.64
CA HIS A 70 -11.68 2.62 -6.32
C HIS A 70 -12.89 1.83 -5.83
N ASP A 71 -13.22 0.77 -6.58
CA ASP A 71 -14.37 -0.09 -6.34
C ASP A 71 -13.94 -1.54 -6.00
N LEU A 72 -14.92 -2.44 -5.89
CA LEU A 72 -14.69 -3.87 -5.67
C LEU A 72 -13.80 -4.50 -6.76
N ASN A 73 -13.83 -4.00 -8.00
CA ASN A 73 -13.00 -4.54 -9.08
C ASN A 73 -11.52 -4.24 -8.82
N LEU A 74 -11.19 -3.05 -8.32
CA LEU A 74 -9.82 -2.73 -7.92
C LEU A 74 -9.35 -3.65 -6.77
N ALA A 75 -10.20 -3.89 -5.77
CA ALA A 75 -9.86 -4.81 -4.67
C ALA A 75 -9.58 -6.24 -5.17
N LEU A 76 -10.40 -6.73 -6.10
CA LEU A 76 -10.21 -8.03 -6.73
C LEU A 76 -8.90 -8.07 -7.54
N ASN A 77 -8.62 -7.05 -8.33
CA ASN A 77 -7.40 -6.97 -9.12
C ASN A 77 -6.14 -6.92 -8.23
N VAL A 78 -6.16 -6.15 -7.13
CA VAL A 78 -5.09 -6.13 -6.13
C VAL A 78 -4.89 -7.52 -5.52
N CYS A 79 -5.99 -8.21 -5.21
CA CYS A 79 -5.98 -9.60 -4.74
C CYS A 79 -5.44 -10.60 -5.77
N GLN A 80 -5.53 -10.30 -7.06
CA GLN A 80 -4.97 -11.08 -8.16
C GLN A 80 -3.51 -10.74 -8.47
N GLY A 81 -2.94 -9.74 -7.79
CA GLY A 81 -1.55 -9.35 -7.94
C GLY A 81 -1.32 -8.08 -8.76
N LEU A 82 -2.36 -7.31 -9.08
CA LEU A 82 -2.19 -5.98 -9.65
C LEU A 82 -1.30 -5.12 -8.71
N ARG A 83 -0.36 -4.40 -9.30
CA ARG A 83 0.55 -3.47 -8.60
C ARG A 83 0.54 -2.13 -9.33
N THR A 84 1.00 -1.10 -8.64
CA THR A 84 1.18 0.23 -9.25
C THR A 84 2.18 0.16 -10.40
N ARG A 85 2.04 1.07 -11.37
CA ARG A 85 2.92 1.11 -12.55
C ARG A 85 4.34 1.43 -12.11
N ILE A 86 5.35 0.77 -12.67
CA ILE A 86 6.75 1.10 -12.36
C ILE A 86 7.04 2.49 -12.94
N VAL A 87 7.32 3.46 -12.06
CA VAL A 87 7.74 4.80 -12.45
C VAL A 87 9.25 4.77 -12.68
N GLU A 88 9.74 5.50 -13.68
CA GLU A 88 11.15 5.49 -14.05
C GLU A 88 12.07 5.95 -12.90
N SER A 89 11.61 6.87 -12.05
CA SER A 89 12.29 7.27 -10.81
C SER A 89 12.44 6.11 -9.80
N LEU A 90 11.47 5.20 -9.74
CA LEU A 90 11.49 4.01 -8.87
C LEU A 90 12.28 2.84 -9.46
N ARG A 91 12.61 2.87 -10.76
CA ARG A 91 13.45 1.86 -11.41
C ARG A 91 14.78 1.68 -10.68
N PHE A 92 15.36 2.76 -10.16
CA PHE A 92 16.61 2.73 -9.40
C PHE A 92 16.45 2.31 -7.94
N MET A 93 15.25 2.46 -7.36
CA MET A 93 14.98 2.09 -5.96
C MET A 93 14.55 0.62 -5.83
N MET A 94 13.83 0.10 -6.84
CA MET A 94 13.26 -1.25 -6.82
C MET A 94 14.11 -2.29 -7.54
N MET A 95 15.13 -1.90 -8.31
CA MET A 95 16.12 -2.85 -8.81
C MET A 95 17.20 -3.10 -7.74
N PRO A 96 17.52 -4.36 -7.41
CA PRO A 96 18.70 -4.63 -6.62
C PRO A 96 19.89 -4.07 -7.39
N ARG A 97 20.69 -3.21 -6.76
CA ARG A 97 22.00 -2.84 -7.32
C ARG A 97 22.71 -4.15 -7.58
N SER A 98 22.91 -4.48 -8.86
CA SER A 98 23.82 -5.54 -9.27
C SER A 98 25.06 -5.38 -8.44
N LYS A 99 25.43 -6.42 -7.68
CA LYS A 99 26.77 -6.50 -7.11
C LYS A 99 27.70 -6.56 -8.31
N THR A 100 28.22 -5.41 -8.72
CA THR A 100 29.33 -5.36 -9.66
C THR A 100 30.48 -6.06 -8.97
N ILE A 101 30.82 -7.23 -9.51
CA ILE A 101 32.06 -7.97 -9.25
C ILE A 101 33.22 -7.11 -9.75
#